data_AF-A0A7X9GAT3-F1
#
_entry.id   AF-A0A7X9GAT3-F1
#
_cell.length_a   1.000
_cell.length_b   1.000
_cell.length_c   1.000
_cell.angle_alpha   90.00
_cell.angle_beta   90.00
_cell.angle_gamma   90.00
#
_symmetry.space_group_name_H-M   'P 1'
#
loop_
_entity.id
_entity.type
_entity.pdbx_description
1 polymer ?
#
loop_
_entity_poly.entity_id
_entity_poly.type
_entity_poly.pdbx_seq_one_letter_code
_entity_poly.pdbx_strand_id
1 'polypeptide(L)' 'ECTWYDFASEIMKLSGRNCKVTPVTSEQYKTPAKRPEYSSLDNMMLRCTISDEMRDWKEALKSFMNNVEK' A
#
# COMPACT_ATOMS: atom_id res chain seq x y z
N GLU A 1 8.46 -0.50 -1.60
CA GLU A 1 8.02 0.85 -1.17
C GLU A 1 6.84 1.30 -2.02
N CYS A 2 5.93 2.12 -1.47
CA CYS A 2 4.79 2.68 -2.21
C CYS A 2 4.22 3.90 -1.47
N THR A 3 3.59 4.81 -2.21
CA THR A 3 2.78 5.90 -1.63
C THR A 3 1.32 5.47 -1.46
N TRP A 4 0.54 6.23 -0.70
CA TRP A 4 -0.93 6.05 -0.64
C TRP A 4 -1.60 6.18 -2.02
N TYR A 5 -1.05 7.02 -2.89
CA TYR A 5 -1.51 7.16 -4.26
C TYR A 5 -1.28 5.89 -5.08
N ASP A 6 -0.10 5.28 -4.97
CA ASP A 6 0.22 4.03 -5.68
C ASP A 6 -0.67 2.89 -5.20
N PHE A 7 -0.89 2.80 -3.89
CA PHE A 7 -1.75 1.78 -3.28
C PHE A 7 -3.20 1.92 -3.77
N ALA A 8 -3.76 3.13 -3.73
CA ALA A 8 -5.11 3.39 -4.25
C ALA A 8 -5.22 3.11 -5.76
N SER A 9 -4.21 3.48 -6.54
CA SER A 9 -4.17 3.23 -7.98
C SER A 9 -4.15 1.74 -8.32
N GLU A 10 -3.37 0.93 -7.59
CA GLU A 10 -3.35 -0.52 -7.80
C GLU A 10 -4.67 -1.18 -7.38
N ILE A 11 -5.31 -0.73 -6.28
CA ILE A 11 -6.65 -1.20 -5.89
C ILE A 11 -7.65 -0.93 -7.01
N MET A 12 -7.69 0.30 -7.53
CA MET A 12 -8.63 0.66 -8.59
C MET A 12 -8.43 -0.18 -9.84
N LYS A 13 -7.16 -0.37 -10.24
CA LYS A 13 -6.77 -1.23 -11.36
C LYS A 13 -7.20 -2.68 -11.16
N LEU A 14 -6.96 -3.26 -9.98
CA LEU A 14 -7.34 -4.65 -9.67
C LEU A 14 -8.86 -4.83 -9.61
N SER A 15 -9.60 -3.82 -9.17
CA SER A 15 -11.05 -3.88 -9.05
C SER A 15 -11.82 -3.77 -10.38
N GLY A 16 -11.13 -3.45 -11.50
CA GLY A 16 -11.77 -3.23 -12.80
C GLY A 16 -12.72 -2.04 -12.87
N ARG A 17 -12.79 -1.20 -11.83
CA ARG A 17 -13.69 -0.04 -11.77
C ARG A 17 -13.05 1.18 -12.43
N ASN A 18 -13.88 1.94 -13.16
CA ASN A 18 -13.45 3.18 -13.79
C ASN A 18 -13.48 4.35 -12.80
N CYS A 19 -12.46 4.45 -11.94
CA CYS A 19 -12.21 5.63 -11.09
C CYS A 19 -10.81 6.15 -11.34
N LYS A 20 -10.68 7.46 -11.56
CA LYS A 20 -9.39 8.12 -11.73
C LYS A 20 -8.83 8.50 -10.36
N VAL A 21 -7.68 7.93 -10.00
CA VAL A 21 -6.93 8.34 -8.82
C VAL A 21 -6.06 9.55 -9.19
N THR A 22 -6.17 10.65 -8.44
CA THR A 22 -5.34 11.85 -8.64
C THR A 22 -4.42 12.04 -7.43
N PRO A 23 -3.13 12.27 -7.62
CA PRO A 23 -2.20 12.51 -6.51
C PRO A 23 -2.50 13.86 -5.85
N VAL A 24 -2.35 13.91 -4.53
CA VAL A 24 -2.45 15.14 -3.72
C VAL A 24 -1.32 15.18 -2.70
N THR A 25 -0.89 16.37 -2.31
CA THR A 25 0.12 16.57 -1.26
C THR A 25 -0.54 16.54 0.12
N SER A 26 0.24 16.20 1.15
CA SER A 26 -0.23 16.26 2.55
C SER A 26 -0.68 17.66 2.98
N GLU A 27 -0.14 18.71 2.34
CA GLU A 27 -0.54 20.10 2.60
C GLU A 27 -1.97 20.41 2.10
N GLN A 28 -2.36 19.79 0.98
CA GLN A 28 -3.70 19.91 0.40
C GLN A 28 -4.75 19.17 1.24
N TYR A 29 -4.34 18.20 2.07
CA TYR A 29 -5.23 17.40 2.88
C TYR A 29 -4.76 17.32 4.35
N LYS A 30 -4.98 18.42 5.09
CA LYS A 30 -4.59 18.51 6.50
C LYS A 30 -5.52 17.69 7.39
N THR A 31 -4.94 16.73 8.11
CA THR A 31 -5.61 16.01 9.19
C THR A 31 -5.18 16.56 10.56
N PRO A 32 -6.01 16.45 11.62
CA PRO A 32 -5.63 16.90 12.96
C PRO A 32 -4.35 16.24 13.49
N ALA A 33 -4.14 14.97 13.17
CA ALA A 33 -2.93 14.24 13.49
C ALA A 33 -1.84 14.47 12.42
N LYS A 34 -0.60 14.69 12.88
CA LYS A 34 0.57 14.75 12.00
C LYS A 34 0.95 13.33 11.55
N ARG A 35 1.02 13.12 10.24
CA ARG A 35 1.47 11.85 9.65
C ARG A 35 2.94 11.96 9.24
N PRO A 36 3.75 10.92 9.42
CA PRO A 36 5.10 10.88 8.89
C PRO A 36 5.06 10.82 7.36
N GLU A 37 6.02 11.46 6.71
CA GLU A 37 6.17 11.44 5.24
C GLU A 37 6.64 10.06 4.75
N TYR A 38 7.42 9.36 5.57
CA TYR A 38 7.92 8.02 5.29
C TYR A 38 7.69 7.12 6.49
N SER A 39 7.00 6.01 6.26
CA SER A 39 6.67 5.02 7.30
C SER A 39 6.91 3.57 6.85
N SER A 40 7.66 3.38 5.76
CA SER A 40 8.10 2.04 5.36
C SER A 40 9.03 1.48 6.44
N LEU A 41 8.79 0.23 6.80
CA LEU A 41 9.58 -0.48 7.80
C LEU A 41 10.53 -1.43 7.10
N ASP A 42 11.71 -1.59 7.69
CA ASP A 42 12.65 -2.61 7.30
C ASP A 42 12.47 -3.87 8.16
N ASN A 43 12.26 -5.01 7.53
CA ASN A 43 12.08 -6.32 8.16
C ASN A 43 13.41 -6.92 8.68
N MET A 44 14.28 -6.10 9.26
CA MET A 44 15.62 -6.49 9.68
C MET A 44 15.61 -7.71 10.60
N MET A 45 14.76 -7.72 11.62
CA MET A 45 14.73 -8.82 12.58
C MET A 45 14.26 -10.15 11.96
N LEU A 46 13.39 -10.13 10.95
CA LEU A 46 13.01 -11.34 10.22
C LEU A 46 14.20 -11.90 9.46
N ARG A 47 14.91 -11.05 8.69
CA ARG A 47 16.13 -11.45 7.97
C ARG A 47 17.21 -12.01 8.90
N CYS A 48 17.35 -11.46 10.10
CA CYS A 48 18.37 -11.88 11.05
C CYS A 48 18.00 -13.15 11.85
N THR A 49 16.75 -13.62 11.82
CA THR A 49 16.30 -14.73 12.69
C THR A 49 15.77 -15.92 11.91
N ILE A 50 14.80 -15.71 11.03
CA ILE A 50 14.03 -16.79 10.40
C ILE A 50 13.92 -16.66 8.88
N SER A 51 14.73 -15.78 8.26
CA SER A 51 14.55 -15.30 6.89
C SER A 51 13.36 -14.34 6.72
N ASP A 52 13.37 -13.55 5.65
CA ASP A 52 12.30 -12.62 5.29
C ASP A 52 11.62 -13.12 4.02
N GLU A 53 10.53 -13.86 4.21
CA GLU A 53 9.70 -14.41 3.12
C GLU A 53 8.42 -13.59 2.91
N MET A 54 8.42 -12.33 3.35
CA MET A 54 7.29 -11.43 3.12
C MET A 54 7.10 -11.19 1.63
N ARG A 55 5.88 -11.48 1.14
CA ARG A 55 5.51 -11.28 -0.26
C ARG A 55 5.57 -9.80 -0.64
N ASP A 56 5.78 -9.55 -1.94
CA ASP A 56 5.58 -8.21 -2.48
C ASP A 56 4.15 -7.73 -2.20
N TRP A 57 4.00 -6.45 -1.86
CA TRP A 57 2.73 -5.90 -1.45
C TRP A 57 1.66 -5.98 -2.55
N LYS A 58 2.04 -5.96 -3.84
CA LYS A 58 1.09 -6.10 -4.95
C LYS A 58 0.58 -7.53 -5.06
N GLU A 59 1.43 -8.52 -4.83
CA GLU A 59 1.02 -9.93 -4.79
C GLU A 59 0.09 -10.20 -3.61
N ALA A 60 0.42 -9.67 -2.43
CA ALA A 60 -0.42 -9.76 -1.25
C ALA A 60 -1.78 -9.06 -1.47
N LEU A 61 -1.78 -7.87 -2.07
CA LEU A 61 -3.00 -7.12 -2.40
C LEU A 61 -3.87 -7.87 -3.41
N LYS A 62 -3.29 -8.40 -4.49
CA LYS A 62 -4.02 -9.21 -5.48
C LYS A 62 -4.65 -10.44 -4.83
N SER A 63 -3.91 -11.12 -3.96
CA SER A 63 -4.42 -12.26 -3.19
C SER A 63 -5.60 -11.87 -2.30
N PHE A 64 -5.55 -10.69 -1.67
CA PHE A 64 -6.65 -10.18 -0.86
C PHE A 64 -7.89 -9.88 -1.71
N MET A 65 -7.73 -9.13 -2.80
CA MET A 65 -8.84 -8.77 -3.72
C MET A 65 -9.57 -10.01 -4.25
N ASN A 66 -8.83 -11.04 -4.69
CA ASN A 66 -9.40 -12.31 -5.16
C ASN A 66 -10.20 -13.06 -4.09
N ASN A 67 -9.91 -12.85 -2.80
CA ASN A 67 -10.64 -13.49 -1.70
C ASN A 67 -11.88 -12.70 -1.27
N VAL A 68 -11.92 -11.39 -1.52
CA VAL A 68 -13.08 -10.53 -1.19
C VAL A 68 -14.20 -10.65 -2.24
N GLU A 69 -13.85 -10.99 -3.48
CA GLU A 69 -14.82 -11.16 -4.58
C GLU A 69 -15.45 -12.57 -4.64
N LYS A 70 -15.13 -13.46 -3.71
CA LYS A 70 -15.79 -14.76 -3.52
C LYS A 70 -17.00 -14.63 -2.59
#